data_AF-A0A242M9K4-F1
#
_entry.id   AF-A0A242M9K4-F1
#
_cell.length_a   1.000
_cell.length_b   1.000
_cell.length_c   1.000
_cell.angle_alpha   90.00
_cell.angle_beta   90.00
_cell.angle_gamma   90.00
#
_symmetry.space_group_name_H-M   'P 1'
#
loop_
_entity.id
_entity.type
_entity.pdbx_description
1 polymer ?
#
loop_
_entity_poly.entity_id
_entity_poly.type
_entity_poly.pdbx_seq_one_letter_code
_entity_poly.pdbx_strand_id
1 'polypeptide(L)' 'MVLINAREGVLRVELSDEELAPRRAAMPERPKRRLAGVLEKYEALVRPAHLGAVTHSGNLDWPYDAPTHGDDGTAA' A
#
# COMPACT_ATOMS: atom_id res chain seq x y z
N MET A 1 -22.19 -0.16 11.74
CA MET A 1 -21.87 1.27 11.52
C MET A 1 -20.38 1.41 11.28
N VAL A 2 -19.92 2.48 10.62
CA VAL A 2 -18.49 2.78 10.47
C VAL A 2 -18.19 4.08 11.20
N LEU A 3 -17.20 4.06 12.09
CA LEU A 3 -16.71 5.21 12.84
C LEU A 3 -15.42 5.72 12.19
N ILE A 4 -15.38 7.03 11.90
CA ILE A 4 -14.19 7.74 11.43
C ILE A 4 -13.91 8.87 12.40
N ASN A 5 -12.80 8.78 13.15
CA ASN A 5 -12.32 9.83 14.03
C ASN A 5 -10.93 10.28 13.59
N ALA A 6 -10.87 11.41 12.86
CA ALA A 6 -9.61 11.95 12.36
C ALA A 6 -8.71 12.52 13.46
N ARG A 7 -9.27 13.01 14.58
CA ARG A 7 -8.48 13.57 15.69
C ARG A 7 -7.68 12.49 16.42
N GLU A 8 -8.25 11.30 16.52
CA GLU A 8 -7.61 10.13 17.16
C GLU A 8 -6.91 9.21 16.14
N GLY A 9 -7.09 9.45 14.83
CA GLY A 9 -6.54 8.59 13.77
C GLY A 9 -7.21 7.21 13.69
N VAL A 10 -8.49 7.12 14.05
CA VAL A 10 -9.23 5.85 14.14
C VAL A 10 -10.21 5.70 12.98
N LEU A 11 -10.12 4.54 12.32
CA LEU A 11 -11.15 4.01 11.42
C LEU A 11 -11.59 2.65 11.96
N ARG A 12 -12.84 2.54 12.42
CA ARG A 12 -13.36 1.31 13.04
C ARG A 12 -14.70 0.92 12.42
N VAL A 13 -14.91 -0.39 12.27
CA VAL A 13 -16.25 -0.95 12.03
C VAL A 13 -16.84 -1.38 13.38
N GLU A 14 -18.05 -0.93 13.68
CA GLU A 14 -18.74 -1.25 14.93
C GLU A 14 -19.43 -2.62 14.80
N LEU A 15 -18.63 -3.68 14.86
CA LEU A 15 -19.04 -5.07 14.95
C LEU A 15 -18.19 -5.72 16.07
N SER A 16 -18.75 -6.71 16.77
CA SER A 16 -17.96 -7.47 17.73
C SER A 16 -17.01 -8.45 17.03
N ASP A 17 -15.97 -8.91 17.73
CA ASP A 17 -15.02 -9.87 17.16
C ASP A 17 -15.71 -11.22 16.86
N GLU A 18 -16.68 -11.62 17.67
CA GLU A 18 -17.49 -12.83 17.49
C GLU A 18 -18.35 -12.75 16.22
N GLU A 19 -18.75 -11.55 15.80
CA GLU A 19 -19.46 -11.33 14.53
C GLU A 19 -18.48 -11.21 13.35
N LEU A 20 -17.32 -10.59 13.55
CA LEU A 20 -16.35 -10.34 12.50
C LEU A 20 -15.58 -11.61 12.08
N ALA A 21 -15.23 -12.48 13.05
CA ALA A 21 -14.51 -13.72 12.82
C ALA A 21 -15.21 -14.67 11.81
N PRO A 22 -16.49 -15.04 11.98
CA PRO A 22 -17.17 -15.92 11.03
C PRO A 22 -17.34 -15.26 9.66
N ARG A 23 -17.57 -13.94 9.60
CA ARG A 23 -17.64 -13.20 8.32
C ARG A 23 -16.33 -13.24 7.56
N ARG A 24 -15.20 -13.12 8.27
CA ARG A 24 -13.86 -13.24 7.67
C ARG A 24 -13.59 -14.66 7.17
N ALA A 25 -14.01 -15.67 7.93
CA ALA A 25 -13.88 -17.07 7.53
C ALA A 25 -14.75 -17.40 6.30
N ALA A 26 -15.93 -16.79 6.18
CA ALA A 26 -16.85 -16.94 5.06
C ALA A 26 -16.52 -16.00 3.87
N MET A 27 -15.42 -15.23 3.92
CA MET A 27 -15.12 -14.27 2.87
C MET A 27 -14.77 -15.01 1.56
N PRO A 28 -15.48 -14.75 0.46
CA PRO A 28 -15.25 -15.44 -0.80
C PRO A 28 -13.88 -15.08 -1.39
N GLU A 29 -13.30 -16.00 -2.15
CA GLU A 29 -12.10 -15.72 -2.93
C GLU A 29 -12.36 -14.57 -3.91
N ARG A 30 -11.42 -13.64 -4.01
CA ARG A 30 -11.55 -12.52 -4.93
C ARG A 30 -11.44 -13.03 -6.37
N PRO A 31 -12.33 -12.62 -7.28
CA PRO A 31 -12.24 -13.05 -8.67
C PRO A 31 -10.90 -12.61 -9.27
N LYS A 32 -10.28 -13.50 -10.05
CA LYS A 32 -9.05 -13.18 -10.77
C LYS A 32 -9.30 -12.02 -11.72
N ARG A 33 -8.43 -11.02 -11.67
CA ARG A 33 -8.46 -9.89 -12.60
C ARG A 33 -7.92 -10.35 -13.95
N ARG A 34 -8.51 -9.84 -15.04
CA ARG A 34 -7.98 -10.04 -16.40
C ARG A 34 -6.84 -9.04 -16.62
N LEU A 35 -5.66 -9.36 -16.11
CA LEU A 35 -4.46 -8.54 -16.26
C LEU A 35 -3.56 -9.08 -17.36
N ALA A 36 -2.83 -8.18 -18.01
CA ALA A 36 -1.75 -8.49 -18.93
C ALA A 36 -0.73 -7.34 -18.91
N GLY A 37 0.47 -7.61 -19.41
CA GLY A 37 1.49 -6.59 -19.62
C GLY A 37 1.94 -5.93 -18.31
N VAL A 38 1.99 -4.60 -18.28
CA VAL A 38 2.54 -3.87 -17.12
C VAL A 38 1.71 -4.06 -15.84
N LEU A 39 0.40 -4.24 -15.95
CA LEU A 39 -0.48 -4.39 -14.79
C LEU A 39 -0.31 -5.76 -14.13
N GLU A 40 -0.07 -6.81 -14.93
CA GLU A 40 0.25 -8.14 -14.42
C GLU A 40 1.58 -8.11 -13.66
N LYS A 41 2.60 -7.42 -14.20
CA LYS A 41 3.89 -7.21 -13.52
C LYS A 41 3.74 -6.43 -12.21
N TYR A 42 2.92 -5.38 -12.22
CA TYR A 42 2.69 -4.56 -11.03
C TYR A 42 1.98 -5.33 -9.93
N GLU A 43 0.91 -6.07 -10.25
CA GLU A 43 0.18 -6.89 -9.27
C GLU A 43 1.08 -7.94 -8.61
N ALA A 44 2.01 -8.53 -9.37
CA ALA A 44 2.97 -9.49 -8.85
C ALA A 44 4.02 -8.90 -7.89
N LEU A 45 4.32 -7.60 -8.00
CA LEU A 45 5.47 -6.97 -7.32
C LEU A 45 5.09 -5.99 -6.20
N VAL A 46 3.94 -5.32 -6.32
CA VAL A 46 3.57 -4.23 -5.41
C VAL A 46 3.39 -4.69 -3.96
N ARG A 47 3.90 -3.89 -3.02
CA ARG A 47 3.77 -4.09 -1.56
C ARG A 47 2.63 -3.24 -0.96
N PRO A 48 2.20 -3.49 0.30
CA PRO A 48 1.17 -2.69 0.95
C PRO A 48 1.45 -1.18 0.91
N ALA A 49 0.39 -0.38 0.76
CA ALA A 49 0.49 1.08 0.64
C ALA A 49 1.10 1.77 1.87
N HIS A 50 0.87 1.24 3.09
CA HIS A 50 1.51 1.77 4.30
C HIS A 50 3.04 1.53 4.34
N LEU A 51 3.58 0.75 3.41
CA LEU A 51 5.01 0.57 3.16
C LEU A 51 5.48 1.31 1.89
N GLY A 52 4.69 2.26 1.38
CA GLY A 52 5.03 3.08 0.22
C GLY A 52 4.70 2.46 -1.14
N ALA A 53 3.99 1.32 -1.20
CA ALA A 53 3.61 0.64 -2.44
C ALA A 53 4.78 0.36 -3.41
N VAL A 54 5.97 0.11 -2.84
CA VAL A 54 7.18 -0.20 -3.62
C VAL A 54 7.01 -1.51 -4.41
N THR A 55 7.68 -1.60 -5.54
CA THR A 55 7.69 -2.76 -6.44
C THR A 55 9.01 -3.54 -6.42
N HIS A 56 9.89 -3.22 -5.46
CA HIS A 56 11.15 -3.89 -5.19
C HIS A 56 11.18 -4.38 -3.74
N SER A 57 12.19 -5.18 -3.37
CA SER A 57 12.35 -5.78 -2.04
C SER A 57 12.69 -4.80 -0.91
N GLY A 58 12.72 -3.50 -1.15
CA GLY A 58 13.32 -2.52 -0.23
C GLY A 58 14.85 -2.51 -0.29
N ASN A 59 15.48 -1.87 0.71
CA ASN A 59 16.94 -1.71 0.87
C ASN A 59 17.65 -1.25 -0.41
N LEU A 60 17.06 -0.23 -1.07
CA LEU A 60 17.65 0.36 -2.26
C LEU A 60 18.94 1.09 -1.84
N ASP A 61 20.08 0.53 -2.23
CA ASP A 61 21.38 1.18 -2.18
C ASP A 61 21.68 1.71 -3.58
N TRP A 62 21.57 3.02 -3.76
CA TRP A 62 21.84 3.64 -5.05
C TRP A 62 23.29 4.12 -5.06
N PRO A 63 24.17 3.56 -5.91
CA PRO A 63 25.58 3.96 -5.95
C PRO A 63 25.79 5.38 -6.51
N TYR A 64 24.71 6.09 -6.87
CA TYR A 64 24.73 7.43 -7.44
C TYR A 64 23.86 8.42 -6.67
N ASP A 65 23.89 8.42 -5.34
CA ASP A 65 23.59 9.64 -4.55
C ASP A 65 24.69 10.71 -4.77
N ALA A 66 25.13 10.88 -6.03
CA ALA A 66 25.84 12.05 -6.47
C ALA A 66 24.81 13.17 -6.54
N PRO A 67 25.14 14.38 -6.06
CA PRO A 67 24.22 15.52 -6.09
C PRO A 67 23.64 15.69 -7.49
N THR A 68 22.31 15.78 -7.56
CA THR A 68 21.60 16.06 -8.80
C THR A 68 21.73 17.54 -9.15
N HIS A 69 21.62 17.88 -10.44
CA HIS A 69 21.70 19.28 -10.88
C HIS A 69 20.53 20.08 -10.27
N GLY A 70 20.86 21.04 -9.40
CA GLY A 70 19.90 21.80 -8.58
C GLY A 70 20.05 21.61 -7.07
N ASP A 71 20.81 20.61 -6.62
CA ASP A 71 21.13 20.40 -5.20
C ASP A 71 22.20 21.39 -4.66
N ASP A 72 22.78 22.22 -5.53
CA ASP A 72 23.75 23.26 -5.18
C ASP A 72 23.11 24.58 -4.70
N GLY A 73 21.78 24.64 -4.64
CA GLY A 73 21.04 25.80 -4.13
C GLY A 73 21.01 27.00 -5.09
N THR A 74 21.41 26.84 -6.34
CA THR A 74 21.31 27.90 -7.35
C THR A 74 19.91 27.87 -7.97
N ALA A 75 18.96 28.51 -7.29
CA ALA A 75 17.64 28.78 -7.86
C ALA A 75 17.79 29.62 -9.15
N ALA A 76 17.25 29.11 -10.26
CA ALA A 76 16.99 29.89 -11.46
C ALA A 76 15.62 30.58 -11.36
#